data_AF-A0A831YBM9-F1
#
_entry.id   AF-A0A831YBM9-F1
#
_cell.length_a   1.000
_cell.length_b   1.000
_cell.length_c   1.000
_cell.angle_alpha   90.00
_cell.angle_beta   90.00
_cell.angle_gamma   90.00
#
_symmetry.space_group_name_H-M   'P 1'
#
loop_
_entity.id
_entity.type
_entity.pdbx_description
1 polymer ?
#
loop_
_entity_poly.entity_id
_entity_poly.type
_entity_poly.pdbx_seq_one_letter_code
_entity_poly.pdbx_strand_id
1 'polypeptide(L)'
;NRLANVVTYSSFINAAGKNGEFREAKVAFEEAKSNRLADFVTYSSFIDAAGKNGKFLEAKVAFEEAKSNRLADFVTYNIYINVLYISGKKIRENLDLSKEIFTNYLLNYLLMTQKNKYQFDLHGLSHGAARCFLNEYIIHKLYELESLQIICGRASHNMADNNMMRVLVLEWISNNDPLIEIETQTEGSINIKLKDTKTVKT
;
A
#
# COMPACT_ATOMS: atom_id res chain seq x y z
N ASN A 1 30.65 16.66 -16.24
CA ASN A 1 29.22 16.57 -16.59
C ASN A 1 28.55 15.45 -15.82
N ARG A 2 27.88 15.74 -14.70
CA ARG A 2 26.96 14.78 -14.07
C ARG A 2 25.57 15.02 -14.65
N LEU A 3 25.21 14.26 -15.68
CA LEU A 3 23.87 14.31 -16.29
C LEU A 3 22.82 13.56 -15.44
N ALA A 4 23.25 12.61 -14.61
CA ALA A 4 22.37 11.83 -13.75
C ALA A 4 22.20 12.49 -12.37
N ASN A 5 20.96 12.51 -11.90
CA ASN A 5 20.56 12.96 -10.56
C ASN A 5 19.54 11.99 -9.95
N VAL A 6 19.03 12.32 -8.76
CA VAL A 6 17.97 11.56 -8.06
C VAL A 6 16.82 11.16 -8.99
N VAL A 7 16.32 12.10 -9.79
CA VAL A 7 15.17 11.89 -10.69
C VAL A 7 15.52 10.88 -11.76
N THR A 8 16.73 10.98 -12.34
CA THR A 8 17.21 10.02 -13.34
C THR A 8 17.30 8.60 -12.78
N TYR A 9 17.96 8.43 -11.62
CA TYR A 9 18.14 7.11 -11.03
C TYR A 9 16.82 6.50 -10.57
N SER A 10 16.00 7.24 -9.82
CA SER A 10 14.70 6.73 -9.35
C SER A 10 13.76 6.35 -10.51
N SER A 11 13.71 7.18 -11.57
CA SER A 11 12.90 6.88 -12.75
C SER A 11 13.38 5.62 -13.47
N PHE A 12 14.70 5.47 -13.65
CA PHE A 12 15.29 4.29 -14.28
C PHE A 12 15.04 3.03 -13.44
N ILE A 13 15.29 3.08 -12.14
CA ILE A 13 15.06 1.97 -11.19
C ILE A 13 13.60 1.51 -11.24
N ASN A 14 12.65 2.45 -11.23
CA ASN A 14 11.23 2.14 -11.33
C ASN A 14 10.87 1.49 -12.68
N ALA A 15 11.39 2.02 -13.79
CA ALA A 15 11.14 1.46 -15.12
C ALA A 15 11.73 0.05 -15.27
N ALA A 16 12.99 -0.13 -14.91
CA ALA A 16 13.67 -1.43 -14.92
C ALA A 16 12.93 -2.45 -14.01
N GLY A 17 12.52 -2.02 -12.81
CA GLY A 17 11.74 -2.83 -11.89
C GLY A 17 10.40 -3.31 -12.47
N LYS A 18 9.68 -2.44 -13.18
CA LYS A 18 8.41 -2.78 -13.86
C LYS A 18 8.61 -3.75 -15.04
N ASN A 19 9.77 -3.72 -15.68
CA ASN A 19 10.10 -4.56 -16.83
C ASN A 19 10.75 -5.90 -16.46
N GLY A 20 10.94 -6.19 -15.17
CA GLY A 20 11.60 -7.43 -14.74
C GLY A 20 13.14 -7.36 -14.71
N GLU A 21 13.71 -6.19 -15.02
CA GLU A 21 15.15 -5.95 -15.17
C GLU A 21 15.77 -5.59 -13.80
N PHE A 22 15.63 -6.50 -12.82
CA PHE A 22 16.07 -6.23 -11.46
C PHE A 22 17.58 -5.98 -11.33
N ARG A 23 18.39 -6.65 -12.16
CA ARG A 23 19.86 -6.51 -12.10
C ARG A 23 20.26 -5.08 -12.47
N GLU A 24 19.65 -4.52 -13.49
CA GLU A 24 19.84 -3.16 -13.98
C GLU A 24 19.38 -2.16 -12.93
N ALA A 25 18.20 -2.38 -12.33
CA ALA A 25 17.72 -1.57 -11.20
C ALA A 25 18.71 -1.57 -10.03
N LYS A 26 19.29 -2.73 -9.68
CA LYS A 26 20.27 -2.85 -8.61
C LYS A 26 21.58 -2.13 -8.92
N VAL A 27 22.10 -2.26 -10.14
CA VAL A 27 23.31 -1.54 -10.55
C VAL A 27 23.10 -0.03 -10.43
N ALA A 28 21.98 0.49 -10.93
CA ALA A 28 21.65 1.92 -10.84
C ALA A 28 21.48 2.39 -9.38
N PHE A 29 20.88 1.57 -8.52
CA PHE A 29 20.72 1.88 -7.10
C PHE A 29 22.06 1.99 -6.37
N GLU A 30 22.96 1.01 -6.55
CA GLU A 30 24.29 1.04 -5.95
C GLU A 30 25.15 2.20 -6.51
N GLU A 31 25.01 2.50 -7.80
CA GLU A 31 25.67 3.66 -8.40
C GLU A 31 25.17 4.97 -7.77
N ALA A 32 23.86 5.14 -7.61
CA ALA A 32 23.27 6.31 -6.94
C ALA A 32 23.77 6.46 -5.51
N LYS A 33 23.87 5.36 -4.75
CA LYS A 33 24.43 5.34 -3.38
C LYS A 33 25.90 5.74 -3.38
N SER A 34 26.71 5.15 -4.26
CA SER A 34 28.15 5.45 -4.37
C SER A 34 28.41 6.93 -4.69
N ASN A 35 27.53 7.52 -5.50
CA ASN A 35 27.59 8.94 -5.88
C ASN A 35 26.98 9.88 -4.82
N ARG A 36 26.44 9.35 -3.71
CA ARG A 36 25.71 10.08 -2.67
C ARG A 36 24.50 10.86 -3.23
N LEU A 37 23.84 10.26 -4.20
CA LEU A 37 22.64 10.78 -4.86
C LEU A 37 21.38 10.01 -4.46
N ALA A 38 21.50 8.90 -3.72
CA ALA A 38 20.35 8.15 -3.26
C ALA A 38 19.63 8.86 -2.11
N ASP A 39 18.33 9.10 -2.28
CA ASP A 39 17.42 9.73 -1.32
C ASP A 39 16.18 8.84 -1.07
N PHE A 40 15.20 9.35 -0.31
CA PHE A 40 13.97 8.62 0.00
C PHE A 40 13.21 8.12 -1.25
N VAL A 41 13.22 8.89 -2.35
CA VAL A 41 12.61 8.49 -3.63
C VAL A 41 13.38 7.34 -4.27
N THR A 42 14.71 7.40 -4.24
CA THR A 42 15.60 6.37 -4.78
C THR A 42 15.46 5.05 -4.03
N TYR A 43 15.46 5.09 -2.70
CA TYR A 43 15.22 3.91 -1.85
C TYR A 43 13.82 3.32 -2.06
N SER A 44 12.78 4.16 -2.05
CA SER A 44 11.40 3.73 -2.31
C SER A 44 11.27 3.02 -3.66
N SER A 45 11.88 3.58 -4.71
CA SER A 45 11.87 2.99 -6.06
C SER A 45 12.57 1.63 -6.10
N PHE A 46 13.70 1.49 -5.42
CA PHE A 46 14.44 0.23 -5.38
C PHE A 46 13.71 -0.85 -4.57
N ILE A 47 13.12 -0.50 -3.42
CA ILE A 47 12.33 -1.45 -2.60
C ILE A 47 11.14 -1.97 -3.40
N ASP A 48 10.43 -1.10 -4.12
CA ASP A 48 9.31 -1.49 -4.99
C ASP A 48 9.78 -2.40 -6.15
N ALA A 49 10.87 -2.02 -6.83
CA ALA A 49 11.48 -2.83 -7.88
C ALA A 49 11.87 -4.22 -7.38
N ALA A 50 12.53 -4.30 -6.22
CA ALA A 50 12.92 -5.55 -5.58
C ALA A 50 11.69 -6.42 -5.24
N GLY A 51 10.65 -5.82 -4.65
CA GLY A 51 9.40 -6.51 -4.30
C GLY A 51 8.68 -7.09 -5.51
N LYS A 52 8.50 -6.30 -6.58
CA LYS A 52 7.88 -6.75 -7.84
C LYS A 52 8.63 -7.90 -8.51
N ASN A 53 9.94 -7.95 -8.33
CA ASN A 53 10.81 -8.99 -8.87
C ASN A 53 11.04 -10.18 -7.91
N GLY A 54 10.30 -10.24 -6.80
CA GLY A 54 10.41 -11.32 -5.81
C GLY A 54 11.71 -11.34 -5.03
N LYS A 55 12.49 -10.25 -5.06
CA LYS A 55 13.78 -10.09 -4.36
C LYS A 55 13.56 -9.53 -2.96
N PHE A 56 12.77 -10.24 -2.16
CA PHE A 56 12.30 -9.77 -0.86
C PHE A 56 13.41 -9.48 0.17
N LEU A 57 14.50 -10.24 0.12
CA LEU A 57 15.66 -9.99 0.98
C LEU A 57 16.35 -8.66 0.65
N GLU A 58 16.53 -8.35 -0.63
CA GLU A 58 17.11 -7.09 -1.09
C GLU A 58 16.21 -5.91 -0.71
N ALA A 59 14.89 -6.07 -0.86
CA ALA A 59 13.91 -5.08 -0.41
C ALA A 59 14.00 -4.81 1.11
N LYS A 60 14.14 -5.86 1.92
CA LYS A 60 14.32 -5.76 3.38
C LYS A 60 15.62 -5.03 3.73
N VAL A 61 16.74 -5.39 3.10
CA VAL A 61 18.04 -4.75 3.35
C VAL A 61 17.97 -3.25 3.03
N ALA A 62 17.44 -2.89 1.87
CA ALA A 62 17.30 -1.49 1.47
C ALA A 62 16.34 -0.71 2.38
N PHE A 63 15.26 -1.33 2.86
CA PHE A 63 14.33 -0.72 3.81
C PHE A 63 15.00 -0.42 5.17
N GLU A 64 15.73 -1.39 5.74
CA GLU A 64 16.44 -1.17 7.01
C GLU A 64 17.58 -0.15 6.87
N GLU A 65 18.25 -0.12 5.72
CA GLU A 65 19.23 0.91 5.40
C GLU A 65 18.57 2.30 5.31
N ALA A 66 17.43 2.43 4.62
CA ALA A 66 16.67 3.67 4.55
C ALA A 66 16.23 4.16 5.94
N LYS A 67 15.74 3.26 6.80
CA LYS A 67 15.39 3.58 8.19
C LYS A 67 16.58 4.07 8.99
N SER A 68 17.69 3.34 8.93
CA SER A 68 18.93 3.69 9.66
C SER A 68 19.47 5.06 9.24
N ASN A 69 19.34 5.38 7.96
CA ASN A 69 19.75 6.68 7.40
C ASN A 69 18.68 7.77 7.56
N ARG A 70 17.54 7.51 8.21
CA ARG A 70 16.40 8.43 8.34
C ARG A 70 15.86 8.94 6.99
N LEU A 71 15.96 8.10 5.97
CA LEU A 71 15.43 8.33 4.62
C LEU A 71 14.09 7.61 4.39
N ALA A 72 13.62 6.80 5.32
CA ALA A 72 12.32 6.15 5.23
C ALA A 72 11.19 7.12 5.57
N ASP A 73 10.31 7.37 4.61
CA ASP A 73 9.11 8.21 4.71
C ASP A 73 7.82 7.39 4.55
N PHE A 74 6.66 8.07 4.53
CA PHE A 74 5.35 7.41 4.33
C PHE A 74 5.34 6.51 3.09
N VAL A 75 5.91 6.97 1.97
CA VAL A 75 5.96 6.20 0.72
C VAL A 75 6.81 4.95 0.90
N THR A 76 7.96 5.07 1.55
CA THR A 76 8.88 3.97 1.85
C THR A 76 8.19 2.87 2.67
N TYR A 77 7.53 3.23 3.77
CA TYR A 77 6.79 2.28 4.61
C TYR A 77 5.59 1.65 3.86
N ASN A 78 4.83 2.46 3.13
CA ASN A 78 3.69 2.00 2.33
C ASN A 78 4.09 0.94 1.29
N ILE A 79 5.21 1.15 0.60
CA ILE A 79 5.78 0.20 -0.35
C ILE A 79 6.27 -1.06 0.38
N TYR A 80 7.01 -0.91 1.47
CA TYR A 80 7.56 -2.07 2.17
C TYR A 80 6.47 -2.98 2.78
N ILE A 81 5.39 -2.40 3.30
CA ILE A 81 4.20 -3.17 3.72
C ILE A 81 3.64 -3.99 2.55
N ASN A 82 3.62 -3.44 1.33
CA ASN A 82 3.21 -4.19 0.14
C ASN A 82 4.14 -5.37 -0.16
N VAL A 83 5.46 -5.16 -0.04
CA VAL A 83 6.47 -6.20 -0.25
C VAL A 83 6.27 -7.35 0.75
N LEU A 84 6.06 -7.00 2.03
CA LEU A 84 5.75 -7.97 3.08
C LEU A 84 4.45 -8.72 2.79
N TYR A 85 3.40 -8.01 2.38
CA TYR A 85 2.11 -8.62 2.03
C TYR A 85 2.23 -9.61 0.85
N ILE A 86 2.93 -9.22 -0.22
CA ILE A 86 3.14 -10.08 -1.41
C ILE A 86 3.96 -11.32 -1.05
N SER A 87 5.05 -11.15 -0.30
CA SER A 87 5.88 -12.27 0.17
C SER A 87 5.16 -13.13 1.22
N GLY A 88 4.17 -12.56 1.91
CA GLY A 88 3.25 -13.20 2.85
C GLY A 88 2.55 -14.45 2.31
N LYS A 89 2.35 -14.50 0.99
CA LYS A 89 1.83 -15.70 0.30
C LYS A 89 2.72 -16.94 0.46
N LYS A 90 4.02 -16.74 0.72
CA LYS A 90 5.02 -17.79 0.93
C LYS A 90 5.57 -17.82 2.35
N ILE A 91 5.65 -16.68 3.03
CA ILE A 91 6.25 -16.49 4.36
C ILE A 91 5.19 -15.85 5.24
N ARG A 92 4.43 -16.66 5.99
CA ARG A 92 3.26 -16.16 6.73
C ARG A 92 3.62 -15.07 7.74
N GLU A 93 4.79 -15.16 8.36
CA GLU A 93 5.31 -14.18 9.32
C GLU A 93 5.41 -12.77 8.72
N ASN A 94 5.57 -12.65 7.40
CA ASN A 94 5.58 -11.34 6.74
C ASN A 94 4.20 -10.68 6.72
N LEU A 95 3.09 -11.45 6.80
CA LEU A 95 1.76 -10.86 6.97
C LEU A 95 1.63 -10.20 8.34
N ASP A 96 2.09 -10.86 9.40
CA ASP A 96 2.05 -10.30 10.76
C ASP A 96 2.93 -9.06 10.86
N LEU A 97 4.14 -9.12 10.31
CA LEU A 97 5.03 -7.95 10.24
C LEU A 97 4.42 -6.80 9.41
N SER A 98 3.70 -7.11 8.33
CA SER A 98 3.03 -6.07 7.52
C SER A 98 1.95 -5.33 8.31
N LYS A 99 1.22 -6.04 9.18
CA LYS A 99 0.22 -5.46 10.08
C LYS A 99 0.87 -4.62 11.17
N GLU A 100 1.92 -5.15 11.80
CA GLU A 100 2.68 -4.44 12.83
C GLU A 100 3.23 -3.10 12.30
N ILE A 101 3.90 -3.12 11.15
CA ILE A 101 4.45 -1.90 10.56
C ILE A 101 3.32 -0.94 10.15
N PHE A 102 2.22 -1.45 9.59
CA PHE A 102 1.07 -0.60 9.25
C PHE A 102 0.53 0.13 10.47
N THR A 103 0.25 -0.59 11.55
CA THR A 103 -0.31 -0.03 12.79
C THR A 103 0.65 0.98 13.44
N ASN A 104 1.94 0.67 13.47
CA ASN A 104 2.93 1.51 14.16
C ASN A 104 3.32 2.78 13.37
N TYR A 105 3.26 2.76 12.03
CA TYR A 105 3.83 3.84 11.22
C TYR A 105 2.84 4.53 10.28
N LEU A 106 1.83 3.83 9.76
CA LEU A 106 0.90 4.39 8.77
C LEU A 106 -0.44 4.79 9.38
N LEU A 107 -0.97 3.99 10.31
CA LEU A 107 -2.32 4.19 10.83
C LEU A 107 -2.51 5.60 11.39
N ASN A 108 -1.65 6.04 12.31
CA ASN A 108 -1.79 7.37 12.91
C ASN A 108 -1.70 8.50 11.87
N TYR A 109 -0.80 8.40 10.89
CA TYR A 109 -0.71 9.37 9.80
C TYR A 109 -2.02 9.46 9.00
N LEU A 110 -2.63 8.31 8.67
CA LEU A 110 -3.91 8.26 7.98
C LEU A 110 -5.05 8.88 8.82
N LEU A 111 -5.08 8.62 10.13
CA LEU A 111 -6.09 9.21 11.01
C LEU A 111 -5.93 10.73 11.15
N MET A 112 -4.69 11.23 11.23
CA MET A 112 -4.41 12.67 11.32
C MET A 112 -4.77 13.45 10.04
N THR A 113 -4.79 12.77 8.89
CA THR A 113 -5.11 13.38 7.59
C THR A 113 -6.58 13.22 7.20
N GLN A 114 -7.37 12.49 7.99
CA GLN A 114 -8.82 12.36 7.77
C GLN A 114 -9.54 13.68 7.99
N LYS A 115 -10.39 14.03 7.02
CA LYS A 115 -11.24 15.24 7.10
C LYS A 115 -12.58 14.97 7.78
N ASN A 116 -13.03 13.72 7.79
CA ASN A 116 -14.34 13.32 8.28
C ASN A 116 -14.24 11.94 8.94
N LYS A 117 -14.81 11.80 10.14
CA LYS A 117 -14.80 10.55 10.93
C LYS A 117 -15.52 9.37 10.27
N TYR A 118 -16.34 9.61 9.26
CA TYR A 118 -17.06 8.59 8.50
C TYR A 118 -16.44 8.28 7.13
N GLN A 119 -15.36 8.97 6.72
CA GLN A 119 -14.74 8.79 5.41
C GLN A 119 -13.29 8.34 5.55
N PHE A 120 -12.99 7.20 4.94
CA PHE A 120 -11.67 6.58 5.01
C PHE A 120 -11.06 6.50 3.61
N ASP A 121 -9.95 7.21 3.43
CA ASP A 121 -9.27 7.27 2.13
C ASP A 121 -8.18 6.22 2.02
N LEU A 122 -8.34 5.32 1.05
CA LEU A 122 -7.36 4.31 0.68
C LEU A 122 -6.54 4.77 -0.54
N HIS A 123 -6.86 5.93 -1.13
CA HIS A 123 -6.10 6.47 -2.24
C HIS A 123 -4.65 6.73 -1.84
N GLY A 124 -3.72 6.22 -2.64
CA GLY A 124 -2.29 6.34 -2.38
C GLY A 124 -1.73 5.25 -1.46
N LEU A 125 -2.57 4.37 -0.90
CA LEU A 125 -2.09 3.16 -0.24
C LEU A 125 -1.69 2.10 -1.27
N SER A 126 -0.67 1.33 -0.93
CA SER A 126 -0.34 0.10 -1.64
C SER A 126 -1.41 -0.97 -1.37
N HIS A 127 -1.46 -2.03 -2.19
CA HIS A 127 -2.41 -3.14 -1.99
C HIS A 127 -2.28 -3.75 -0.59
N GLY A 128 -1.05 -4.03 -0.14
CA GLY A 128 -0.80 -4.56 1.20
C GLY A 128 -1.25 -3.60 2.31
N ALA A 129 -0.94 -2.31 2.20
CA ALA A 129 -1.34 -1.33 3.21
C ALA A 129 -2.86 -1.13 3.26
N ALA A 130 -3.54 -1.12 2.11
CA ALA A 130 -5.00 -1.07 2.04
C ALA A 130 -5.64 -2.30 2.70
N ARG A 131 -5.09 -3.51 2.48
CA ARG A 131 -5.55 -4.73 3.15
C ARG A 131 -5.37 -4.66 4.66
N CYS A 132 -4.22 -4.18 5.14
CA CYS A 132 -4.01 -3.94 6.57
C CYS A 132 -5.02 -2.93 7.10
N PHE A 133 -5.25 -1.81 6.39
CA PHE A 133 -6.19 -0.80 6.87
C PHE A 133 -7.62 -1.32 6.99
N LEU A 134 -8.07 -2.06 5.97
CA LEU A 134 -9.40 -2.67 5.96
C LEU A 134 -9.59 -3.66 7.11
N ASN A 135 -8.63 -4.57 7.30
CA ASN A 135 -8.75 -5.67 8.25
C ASN A 135 -8.42 -5.28 9.70
N GLU A 136 -7.48 -4.36 9.91
CA GLU A 136 -6.99 -4.02 11.26
C GLU A 136 -7.71 -2.81 11.85
N TYR A 137 -8.40 -2.00 11.03
CA TYR A 137 -9.06 -0.79 11.51
C TYR A 137 -10.49 -0.63 11.00
N ILE A 138 -10.72 -0.68 9.68
CA ILE A 138 -12.04 -0.35 9.11
C ILE A 138 -13.11 -1.32 9.58
N ILE A 139 -12.82 -2.63 9.70
CA ILE A 139 -13.78 -3.61 10.21
C ILE A 139 -14.28 -3.25 11.61
N HIS A 140 -13.38 -2.88 12.52
CA HIS A 140 -13.72 -2.49 13.89
C HIS A 140 -14.45 -1.15 13.90
N LYS A 141 -14.00 -0.20 13.07
CA LYS A 141 -14.62 1.11 12.98
C LYS A 141 -16.04 1.05 12.42
N LEU A 142 -16.32 0.10 11.54
CA LEU A 142 -17.66 -0.16 11.04
C LEU A 142 -18.61 -0.62 12.16
N TYR A 143 -18.14 -1.42 13.13
CA TYR A 143 -18.95 -1.75 14.32
C TYR A 143 -19.24 -0.55 15.21
N GLU A 144 -18.33 0.43 15.28
CA GLU A 144 -18.56 1.64 16.08
C GLU A 144 -19.49 2.64 15.40
N LEU A 145 -19.43 2.74 14.07
CA LEU A 145 -20.13 3.78 13.30
C LEU A 145 -21.41 3.29 12.63
N GLU A 146 -21.62 1.97 12.56
CA GLU A 146 -22.69 1.27 11.82
C GLU A 146 -22.65 1.45 10.30
N SER A 147 -22.21 2.62 9.80
CA SER A 147 -21.94 2.90 8.40
C SER A 147 -20.74 3.83 8.22
N LEU A 148 -20.05 3.67 7.08
CA LEU A 148 -18.93 4.51 6.67
C LEU A 148 -18.73 4.51 5.15
N GLN A 149 -17.95 5.47 4.68
CA GLN A 149 -17.54 5.58 3.29
C GLN A 149 -16.06 5.24 3.12
N ILE A 150 -15.76 4.40 2.14
CA ILE A 150 -14.41 4.07 1.70
C ILE A 150 -14.14 4.79 0.37
N ILE A 151 -13.13 5.66 0.35
CA ILE A 151 -12.67 6.34 -0.86
C ILE A 151 -11.60 5.46 -1.51
N CYS A 152 -11.83 5.08 -2.77
CA CYS A 152 -10.97 4.19 -3.55
C CYS A 152 -10.10 4.95 -4.57
N GLY A 153 -10.24 6.28 -4.70
CA GLY A 153 -9.55 7.11 -5.69
C GLY A 153 -10.40 7.49 -6.90
N ARG A 154 -10.00 8.53 -7.66
CA ARG A 154 -10.72 8.97 -8.88
C ARG A 154 -10.37 8.06 -10.06
N ALA A 155 -11.35 7.75 -10.91
CA ALA A 155 -11.08 7.23 -12.24
C ALA A 155 -10.34 8.31 -13.05
N SER A 156 -9.02 8.22 -13.19
CA SER A 156 -8.25 9.13 -14.04
C SER A 156 -7.39 8.36 -15.04
N HIS A 157 -7.81 8.45 -16.31
CA HIS A 157 -7.11 8.11 -17.56
C HIS A 157 -6.71 6.65 -17.79
N ASN A 158 -7.68 5.75 -17.84
CA ASN A 158 -7.86 4.74 -18.90
C ASN A 158 -9.01 3.84 -18.48
N MET A 159 -10.07 3.73 -19.30
CA MET A 159 -11.20 2.82 -19.03
C MET A 159 -10.82 1.32 -19.01
N ALA A 160 -9.54 1.00 -19.26
CA ALA A 160 -8.98 -0.35 -19.13
C ALA A 160 -8.35 -0.63 -17.75
N ASP A 161 -8.11 0.40 -16.92
CA ASP A 161 -7.61 0.25 -15.56
C ASP A 161 -8.78 0.19 -14.59
N ASN A 162 -9.33 -1.01 -14.38
CA ASN A 162 -10.19 -1.28 -13.22
C ASN A 162 -9.50 -0.73 -11.98
N ASN A 163 -10.11 0.23 -11.29
CA ASN A 163 -9.54 0.83 -10.08
C ASN A 163 -9.16 -0.29 -9.10
N MET A 164 -7.86 -0.59 -8.99
CA MET A 164 -7.36 -1.76 -8.27
C MET A 164 -7.74 -1.71 -6.78
N MET A 165 -7.84 -0.51 -6.20
CA MET A 165 -8.32 -0.33 -4.84
C MET A 165 -9.82 -0.60 -4.72
N ARG A 166 -10.61 -0.20 -5.72
CA ARG A 166 -12.04 -0.54 -5.77
C ARG A 166 -12.25 -2.06 -5.80
N VAL A 167 -11.53 -2.77 -6.67
CA VAL A 167 -11.60 -4.23 -6.77
C VAL A 167 -11.22 -4.87 -5.44
N LEU A 168 -10.14 -4.40 -4.81
CA LEU A 168 -9.69 -4.86 -3.50
C LEU A 168 -10.77 -4.68 -2.42
N VAL A 169 -11.41 -3.51 -2.37
CA VAL A 169 -12.48 -3.22 -1.38
C VAL A 169 -13.69 -4.10 -1.63
N LEU A 170 -14.12 -4.27 -2.89
CA LEU A 170 -15.24 -5.16 -3.23
C LEU A 170 -14.95 -6.62 -2.88
N GLU A 171 -13.74 -7.10 -3.14
CA GLU A 171 -13.30 -8.44 -2.75
C GLU A 171 -13.28 -8.58 -1.22
N TRP A 172 -12.81 -7.56 -0.49
CA TRP A 172 -12.83 -7.53 0.97
C TRP A 172 -14.26 -7.55 1.53
N ILE A 173 -15.19 -6.77 0.96
CA ILE A 173 -16.61 -6.79 1.33
C ILE A 173 -17.20 -8.19 1.10
N SER A 174 -16.94 -8.80 -0.07
CA SER A 174 -17.41 -10.14 -0.40
C SER A 174 -16.92 -11.20 0.60
N ASN A 175 -15.64 -11.12 1.00
CA ASN A 175 -15.07 -12.00 2.02
C ASN A 175 -15.65 -11.77 3.43
N ASN A 176 -16.36 -10.65 3.63
CA ASN A 176 -17.08 -10.29 4.85
C ASN A 176 -18.60 -10.18 4.61
N ASP A 177 -19.13 -10.82 3.56
CA ASP A 177 -20.55 -10.72 3.17
C ASP A 177 -21.55 -11.02 4.30
N PRO A 178 -21.35 -11.98 5.24
CA PRO A 178 -22.35 -12.15 6.30
C PRO A 178 -22.48 -10.92 7.22
N LEU A 179 -21.57 -9.94 7.14
CA LEU A 179 -21.50 -8.80 8.05
C LEU A 179 -21.72 -7.45 7.37
N ILE A 180 -21.25 -7.28 6.13
CA ILE A 180 -21.16 -5.98 5.45
C ILE A 180 -22.09 -5.94 4.24
N GLU A 181 -22.87 -4.87 4.09
CA GLU A 181 -23.57 -4.57 2.84
C GLU A 181 -23.18 -3.23 2.24
N ILE A 182 -23.26 -3.15 0.91
CA ILE A 182 -23.05 -1.92 0.15
C ILE A 182 -24.35 -1.13 0.13
N GLU A 183 -24.37 0.06 0.71
CA GLU A 183 -25.53 0.95 0.66
C GLU A 183 -25.62 1.66 -0.70
N THR A 184 -24.52 2.28 -1.11
CA THR A 184 -24.40 3.02 -2.37
C THR A 184 -22.96 3.01 -2.85
N GLN A 185 -22.75 3.23 -4.14
CA GLN A 185 -21.41 3.30 -4.71
C GLN A 185 -21.35 4.32 -5.85
N THR A 186 -20.23 5.04 -5.92
CA THR A 186 -19.87 5.89 -7.06
C THR A 186 -18.61 5.32 -7.72
N GLU A 187 -18.09 5.95 -8.79
CA GLU A 187 -16.81 5.54 -9.37
C GLU A 187 -15.64 5.68 -8.35
N GLY A 188 -15.71 6.66 -7.46
CA GLY A 188 -14.62 7.00 -6.55
C GLY A 188 -14.76 6.51 -5.11
N SER A 189 -15.95 6.06 -4.71
CA SER A 189 -16.21 5.63 -3.33
C SER A 189 -17.25 4.52 -3.23
N ILE A 190 -17.21 3.80 -2.12
CA ILE A 190 -18.18 2.77 -1.73
C ILE A 190 -18.66 3.10 -0.31
N ASN A 191 -19.96 3.28 -0.14
CA ASN A 191 -20.59 3.42 1.16
C ASN A 191 -21.04 2.03 1.63
N ILE A 192 -20.64 1.67 2.84
CA ILE A 192 -20.95 0.37 3.44
C ILE A 192 -21.60 0.56 4.81
N LYS A 193 -22.41 -0.43 5.20
CA LYS A 193 -22.94 -0.54 6.56
C LYS A 193 -22.93 -1.98 7.06
N LEU A 194 -23.11 -2.14 8.36
CA LEU A 194 -23.38 -3.47 8.94
C LEU A 194 -24.76 -3.97 8.52
N LYS A 195 -24.84 -5.26 8.19
CA LYS A 195 -26.12 -5.95 8.01
C LYS A 195 -26.82 -6.08 9.37
N ASP A 196 -28.12 -5.84 9.40
CA ASP A 196 -28.95 -6.06 10.60
C ASP A 196 -28.92 -7.55 10.98
N THR A 197 -28.26 -7.90 12.10
CA THR A 197 -28.17 -9.28 12.58
C THR A 197 -29.48 -9.83 13.17
N LYS A 198 -30.59 -9.07 13.08
CA LYS A 198 -31.90 -9.45 13.66
C LYS A 198 -32.71 -10.43 12.83
N THR A 199 -32.28 -10.81 11.62
CA THR A 199 -33.05 -11.69 10.71
C THR A 199 -32.53 -13.13 10.57
N VAL A 200 -31.56 -13.56 11.39
CA VAL A 200 -31.19 -14.99 11.47
C VAL A 200 -31.76 -15.62 12.74
N LYS A 201 -33.09 -15.61 12.84
CA LYS A 201 -33.86 -16.49 13.74
C LYS A 201 -35.20 -16.81 13.08
N THR A 202 -35.24 -17.93 12.36
CA THR A 202 -36.39 -18.83 12.25
C THR A 202 -35.90 -20.18 11.81
#